data_AF-B3SQW1-F1
#
_entry.id   AF-B3SQW1-F1
#
_cell.length_a   1.000
_cell.length_b   1.000
_cell.length_c   1.000
_cell.angle_alpha   90.00
_cell.angle_beta   90.00
_cell.angle_gamma   90.00
#
_symmetry.space_group_name_H-M   'P 1'
#
loop_
_entity.id
_entity.type
_entity.pdbx_description
1 polymer ?
#
loop_
_entity_poly.entity_id
_entity_poly.type
_entity_poly.pdbx_seq_one_letter_code
_entity_poly.pdbx_strand_id
1 'polypeptide(L)'
;VTEWNPAKDKFIAVNYNAATALEAKALNKEALQAEVGLPVDSKVPLVAFIGRLEEQKGPDVMIAAIPEIVQEVDVQIVLLGTGKKKFERLLKSIEEKFPGKVRAVVRFNAP
;
A
#
# COMPACT_ATOMS: atom_id res chain seq x y z
N VAL A 1 14.65 10.63 -17.42
CA VAL A 1 13.72 10.12 -16.39
C VAL A 1 13.71 11.10 -15.22
N THR A 2 12.88 12.15 -15.29
CA THR A 2 12.77 13.19 -14.23
C THR A 2 11.50 13.02 -13.39
N GLU A 3 10.59 12.17 -13.83
CA GLU A 3 9.24 12.01 -13.26
C GLU A 3 9.23 11.29 -11.90
N TRP A 4 10.16 10.36 -11.67
CA TRP A 4 10.28 9.60 -10.42
C TRP A 4 11.55 10.00 -9.65
N ASN A 5 11.73 11.31 -9.40
CA ASN A 5 12.87 11.82 -8.66
C ASN A 5 12.45 12.21 -7.23
N PRO A 6 12.77 11.43 -6.18
CA PRO A 6 12.34 11.73 -4.81
C PRO A 6 12.86 13.07 -4.27
N ALA A 7 13.91 13.65 -4.87
CA ALA A 7 14.40 14.96 -4.47
C ALA A 7 13.51 16.12 -4.97
N LYS A 8 12.59 15.86 -5.91
CA LYS A 8 11.70 16.87 -6.54
C LYS A 8 10.26 16.38 -6.74
N ASP A 9 9.93 15.19 -6.24
CA ASP A 9 8.63 14.56 -6.42
C ASP A 9 7.58 15.28 -5.57
N LYS A 10 6.56 15.82 -6.23
CA LYS A 10 5.46 16.56 -5.59
C LYS A 10 4.40 15.65 -4.94
N PHE A 11 4.47 14.34 -5.19
CA PHE A 11 3.49 13.36 -4.71
C PHE A 11 3.90 12.71 -3.38
N ILE A 12 5.12 12.96 -2.91
CA ILE A 12 5.57 12.52 -1.58
C ILE A 12 5.57 13.71 -0.61
N ALA A 13 5.25 13.44 0.65
CA ALA A 13 5.16 14.49 1.67
C ALA A 13 6.52 15.15 1.98
N VAL A 14 7.60 14.36 1.92
CA VAL A 14 8.96 14.81 2.21
C VAL A 14 9.89 14.36 1.09
N ASN A 15 10.48 15.32 0.37
CA ASN A 15 11.51 15.04 -0.62
C ASN A 15 12.79 14.51 0.02
N TYR A 16 13.50 13.63 -0.69
CA TYR A 16 14.72 13.02 -0.16
C TYR A 16 15.74 12.67 -1.25
N ASN A 17 16.97 12.47 -0.79
CA ASN A 17 18.09 11.97 -1.57
C ASN A 17 18.70 10.75 -0.86
N ALA A 18 19.79 10.19 -1.39
CA ALA A 18 20.43 9.01 -0.81
C ALA A 18 20.84 9.16 0.66
N ALA A 19 21.26 10.36 1.09
CA ALA A 19 21.71 10.62 2.45
C ALA A 19 20.56 10.76 3.47
N THR A 20 19.38 11.21 3.01
CA THR A 20 18.20 11.50 3.85
C THR A 20 17.10 10.44 3.72
N ALA A 21 17.32 9.41 2.90
CA ALA A 21 16.30 8.45 2.51
C ALA A 21 15.68 7.70 3.71
N LEU A 22 16.45 7.38 4.74
CA LEU A 22 15.95 6.61 5.88
C LEU A 22 14.88 7.39 6.67
N GLU A 23 15.22 8.62 7.06
CA GLU A 23 14.34 9.50 7.84
C GLU A 23 13.12 9.93 7.01
N ALA A 24 13.34 10.35 5.75
CA ALA A 24 12.26 10.79 4.89
C ALA A 24 11.31 9.65 4.48
N LYS A 25 11.79 8.41 4.33
CA LYS A 25 10.90 7.26 4.09
C LYS A 25 10.03 6.93 5.30
N ALA A 26 10.52 7.15 6.53
CA ALA A 26 9.70 7.00 7.72
C ALA A 26 8.54 8.03 7.71
N LEU A 27 8.86 9.30 7.47
CA LEU A 27 7.85 10.38 7.39
C LEU A 27 6.86 10.17 6.23
N ASN A 28 7.35 9.75 5.05
CA ASN A 28 6.48 9.43 3.92
C ASN A 28 5.59 8.20 4.19
N LYS A 29 6.08 7.22 4.96
CA LYS A 29 5.27 6.07 5.38
C LYS A 29 4.14 6.51 6.31
N GLU A 30 4.44 7.35 7.29
CA GLU A 30 3.45 7.89 8.22
C GLU A 30 2.38 8.71 7.50
N ALA A 31 2.79 9.55 6.54
CA ALA A 31 1.88 10.31 5.69
C ALA A 31 0.95 9.38 4.89
N LEU A 32 1.48 8.32 4.28
CA LEU A 32 0.67 7.35 3.54
C LEU A 32 -0.29 6.58 4.45
N GLN A 33 0.17 6.14 5.62
CA GLN A 33 -0.67 5.47 6.63
C GLN A 33 -1.86 6.36 7.00
N ALA A 34 -1.60 7.65 7.29
CA ALA A 34 -2.63 8.63 7.60
C ALA A 34 -3.60 8.84 6.43
N GLU A 35 -3.09 9.02 5.20
CA GLU A 35 -3.92 9.24 4.00
C GLU A 35 -4.89 8.08 3.76
N VAL A 36 -4.42 6.85 3.94
CA VAL A 36 -5.23 5.66 3.65
C VAL A 36 -6.02 5.17 4.88
N GLY A 37 -5.87 5.80 6.05
CA GLY A 37 -6.62 5.49 7.27
C GLY A 37 -6.12 4.26 8.04
N LEU A 38 -4.82 3.95 7.94
CA LEU A 38 -4.14 2.96 8.77
C LEU A 38 -3.59 3.62 10.05
N PRO A 39 -3.39 2.86 11.14
CA PRO A 39 -2.62 3.33 12.29
C PRO A 39 -1.25 3.85 11.85
N VAL A 40 -0.90 5.06 12.29
CA VAL A 40 0.36 5.71 11.95
C VAL A 40 1.45 5.18 12.87
N ASP A 41 2.38 4.41 12.31
CA ASP A 41 3.56 3.90 12.98
C ASP A 41 4.65 3.60 11.94
N SER A 42 5.72 4.40 11.93
CA SER A 42 6.84 4.23 11.01
C SER A 42 7.63 2.93 11.23
N LYS A 43 7.52 2.30 12.41
CA LYS A 43 8.23 1.06 12.75
C LYS A 43 7.55 -0.17 12.18
N VAL A 44 6.24 -0.12 11.96
CA VAL A 44 5.49 -1.21 11.32
C VAL A 44 5.87 -1.28 9.83
N PRO A 45 6.27 -2.46 9.31
CA PRO A 45 6.47 -2.66 7.88
C PRO A 45 5.18 -2.37 7.10
N LEU A 46 5.32 -1.72 5.95
CA LEU A 46 4.21 -1.42 5.05
C LEU A 46 4.50 -2.05 3.69
N VAL A 47 3.66 -3.00 3.29
CA VAL A 47 3.73 -3.68 1.98
C VAL A 47 2.66 -3.09 1.07
N ALA A 48 3.02 -2.78 -0.17
CA ALA A 48 2.09 -2.23 -1.15
C ALA A 48 2.02 -3.11 -2.40
N PHE A 49 0.80 -3.41 -2.86
CA PHE A 49 0.53 -3.95 -4.18
C PHE A 49 -0.13 -2.88 -5.05
N ILE A 50 0.40 -2.68 -6.26
CA ILE A 50 -0.16 -1.75 -7.24
C ILE A 50 -0.27 -2.50 -8.57
N GLY A 51 -1.50 -2.67 -9.09
CA GLY A 51 -1.68 -3.35 -10.36
C GLY A 51 -3.13 -3.56 -10.78
N ARG A 52 -3.29 -4.00 -12.03
CA ARG A 52 -4.59 -4.45 -12.55
C ARG A 52 -5.06 -5.70 -11.81
N LEU A 53 -6.34 -5.72 -11.46
CA LEU A 53 -6.97 -6.85 -10.80
C LEU A 53 -7.45 -7.86 -11.86
N GLU A 54 -6.51 -8.70 -12.30
CA GLU A 54 -6.67 -9.76 -13.29
C GLU A 54 -5.92 -11.02 -12.83
N GLU A 55 -6.32 -12.20 -13.31
CA GLU A 55 -5.77 -13.50 -12.93
C GLU A 55 -4.25 -13.56 -13.13
N GLN A 56 -3.74 -13.00 -14.22
CA GLN A 56 -2.31 -12.93 -14.51
C GLN A 56 -1.47 -12.15 -13.49
N LYS A 57 -2.12 -11.39 -12.59
CA LYS A 57 -1.48 -10.65 -11.50
C LYS A 57 -1.63 -11.33 -10.13
N GLY A 58 -2.30 -12.48 -10.07
CA GLY A 58 -2.47 -13.27 -8.85
C GLY A 58 -3.12 -12.57 -7.64
N PRO A 59 -4.14 -11.68 -7.81
CA PRO A 59 -4.78 -11.03 -6.68
C PRO A 59 -5.45 -12.04 -5.72
N ASP A 60 -5.95 -13.16 -6.24
CA ASP A 60 -6.45 -14.30 -5.46
C ASP A 60 -5.38 -14.94 -4.59
N VAL A 61 -4.21 -15.24 -5.16
CA VAL A 61 -3.08 -15.83 -4.43
C VAL A 61 -2.60 -14.88 -3.32
N MET A 62 -2.44 -13.61 -3.64
CA MET A 62 -2.04 -12.58 -2.67
C MET A 62 -3.04 -12.49 -1.52
N ILE A 63 -4.34 -12.38 -1.81
CA ILE A 63 -5.38 -12.22 -0.78
C ILE A 63 -5.49 -13.48 0.09
N ALA A 64 -5.26 -14.66 -0.47
CA ALA A 64 -5.23 -15.91 0.28
C ALA A 64 -4.07 -15.97 1.29
N ALA A 65 -2.94 -15.32 0.99
CA ALA A 65 -1.76 -15.28 1.87
C ALA A 65 -1.84 -14.21 2.97
N ILE A 66 -2.61 -13.13 2.77
CA ILE A 66 -2.70 -12.01 3.72
C ILE A 66 -3.04 -12.46 5.16
N PRO A 67 -4.05 -13.32 5.41
CA PRO A 67 -4.40 -13.75 6.76
C PRO A 67 -3.24 -14.37 7.54
N GLU A 68 -2.43 -15.22 6.89
CA GLU A 68 -1.27 -15.87 7.50
C GLU A 68 -0.22 -14.82 7.89
N ILE A 69 0.10 -13.92 6.96
CA ILE A 69 1.10 -12.87 7.18
C ILE A 69 0.70 -11.93 8.33
N VAL A 70 -0.53 -11.41 8.32
CA VAL A 70 -0.96 -10.40 9.33
C VAL A 70 -1.19 -11.01 10.72
N GLN A 71 -1.31 -12.33 10.82
CA GLN A 71 -1.43 -13.04 12.10
C GLN A 71 -0.06 -13.36 12.71
N GLU A 72 0.95 -13.64 11.87
CA GLU A 72 2.29 -13.98 12.32
C GLU A 72 3.17 -12.76 12.60
N VAL A 73 3.02 -11.69 11.82
CA VAL A 73 3.85 -10.48 11.94
C VAL A 73 3.01 -9.22 12.01
N ASP A 74 3.48 -8.26 12.80
CA ASP A 74 2.89 -6.91 12.79
C ASP A 74 3.27 -6.20 11.50
N VAL A 75 2.36 -6.23 10.52
CA VAL A 75 2.53 -5.62 9.20
C VAL A 75 1.27 -4.90 8.76
N GLN A 76 1.44 -3.88 7.94
CA GLN A 76 0.35 -3.23 7.22
C GLN A 76 0.47 -3.48 5.71
N ILE A 77 -0.68 -3.58 5.05
CA ILE A 77 -0.77 -3.90 3.62
C ILE A 77 -1.72 -2.92 2.93
N VAL A 78 -1.25 -2.29 1.85
CA VAL A 78 -2.05 -1.43 0.98
C VAL A 78 -2.20 -2.07 -0.40
N LEU A 79 -3.45 -2.22 -0.85
CA LEU A 79 -3.79 -2.82 -2.14
C LEU A 79 -4.44 -1.76 -3.03
N LEU A 80 -3.74 -1.32 -4.08
CA LEU A 80 -4.24 -0.35 -5.06
C LEU A 80 -4.46 -1.04 -6.40
N GLY A 81 -5.69 -1.00 -6.90
CA GLY A 81 -5.99 -1.57 -8.21
C GLY A 81 -7.47 -1.55 -8.57
N THR A 82 -7.72 -1.66 -9.87
CA THR A 82 -9.05 -1.84 -10.46
C THR A 82 -9.01 -2.98 -11.48
N GLY A 83 -10.16 -3.56 -11.79
CA GLY A 83 -10.23 -4.63 -12.79
C GLY A 83 -11.49 -5.47 -12.66
N LYS A 84 -11.33 -6.80 -12.64
CA LYS A 84 -12.48 -7.70 -12.55
C LYS A 84 -13.18 -7.52 -11.21
N LYS A 85 -14.51 -7.31 -11.25
CA LYS A 85 -15.35 -7.06 -10.06
C LYS A 85 -15.21 -8.12 -8.97
N LYS A 86 -14.91 -9.38 -9.33
CA LYS A 86 -14.64 -10.45 -8.35
C LYS A 86 -13.43 -10.13 -7.47
N PHE A 87 -12.35 -9.61 -8.05
CA PHE A 87 -11.12 -9.29 -7.33
C PHE A 87 -11.27 -7.98 -6.54
N GLU A 88 -11.98 -7.00 -7.08
CA GLU A 88 -12.32 -5.79 -6.31
C GLU A 88 -13.10 -6.13 -5.03
N ARG A 89 -14.08 -7.04 -5.12
CA ARG A 89 -14.80 -7.56 -3.95
C ARG A 89 -13.89 -8.31 -2.99
N LEU A 90 -12.98 -9.13 -3.49
CA LEU A 90 -12.01 -9.84 -2.64
C LEU A 90 -11.12 -8.86 -1.86
N LEU A 91 -10.62 -7.81 -2.52
CA LEU A 91 -9.84 -6.74 -1.88
C LEU A 91 -10.63 -6.07 -0.75
N LYS A 92 -11.90 -5.73 -0.99
CA LYS A 92 -12.76 -5.15 0.05
C LYS A 92 -13.03 -6.12 1.20
N SER A 93 -13.26 -7.39 0.90
CA SER A 93 -13.50 -8.41 1.94
C SER A 93 -12.31 -8.60 2.87
N ILE A 94 -11.06 -8.42 2.39
CA ILE A 94 -9.87 -8.59 3.23
C ILE A 94 -9.60 -7.35 4.08
N GLU A 95 -9.90 -6.16 3.57
CA GLU A 95 -9.91 -4.91 4.35
C GLU A 95 -10.89 -4.99 5.53
N GLU A 96 -12.12 -5.46 5.28
CA GLU A 96 -13.15 -5.63 6.32
C GLU A 96 -12.74 -6.64 7.41
N LYS A 97 -12.01 -7.69 7.04
CA LYS A 97 -11.52 -8.71 7.99
C LYS A 97 -10.39 -8.22 8.88
N PHE A 98 -9.54 -7.32 8.37
CA PHE A 98 -8.34 -6.85 9.07
C PHE A 98 -8.29 -5.31 9.10
N PRO A 99 -9.27 -4.67 9.75
CA PRO A 99 -9.31 -3.21 9.85
C PRO A 99 -8.06 -2.70 10.57
N GLY A 100 -7.42 -1.69 9.99
CA GLY A 100 -6.18 -1.12 10.52
C GLY A 100 -4.91 -1.92 10.22
N LYS A 101 -5.00 -3.06 9.53
CA LYS A 101 -3.84 -3.77 8.96
C LYS A 101 -3.87 -3.78 7.45
N VAL A 102 -5.05 -3.91 6.84
CA VAL A 102 -5.21 -3.99 5.39
C VAL A 102 -6.07 -2.85 4.89
N ARG A 103 -5.65 -2.21 3.80
CA ARG A 103 -6.42 -1.15 3.15
C ARG A 103 -6.52 -1.39 1.65
N ALA A 104 -7.76 -1.53 1.15
CA ALA A 104 -8.04 -1.70 -0.26
C ALA A 104 -8.50 -0.40 -0.91
N VAL A 105 -7.68 0.13 -1.81
CA VAL A 105 -7.92 1.34 -2.57
C VAL A 105 -8.37 0.95 -3.99
N VAL A 106 -9.66 0.68 -4.14
CA VAL A 106 -10.26 0.28 -5.44
C VAL A 106 -10.59 1.52 -6.26
N ARG A 107 -9.57 2.20 -6.77
CA ARG A 107 -9.70 3.34 -7.69
C ARG A 107 -8.54 3.37 -8.66
N PHE A 108 -8.77 3.94 -9.84
CA PHE A 108 -7.68 4.32 -10.73
C PHE A 108 -7.03 5.59 -10.18
N ASN A 109 -5.71 5.61 -10.10
CA ASN A 109 -4.95 6.79 -9.71
C ASN A 109 -3.96 7.10 -10.84
N ALA A 110 -4.17 8.23 -11.51
CA ALA A 110 -3.23 8.80 -12.46
C ALA A 110 -2.75 10.16 -11.92
N PRO A 111 -1.49 10.55 -12.20
CA PRO A 111 -0.94 11.85 -11.85
C PRO A 111 -1.76 13.05 -12.33
#